data_AF-V4JIK7-F1
#
_entry.id   AF-V4JIK7-F1
#
_cell.length_a   1.000
_cell.length_b   1.000
_cell.length_c   1.000
_cell.angle_alpha   90.00
_cell.angle_beta   90.00
_cell.angle_gamma   90.00
#
_symmetry.space_group_name_H-M   'P 1'
#
loop_
_entity.id
_entity.type
_entity.pdbx_description
1 polymer ?
#
loop_
_entity_poly.entity_id
_entity_poly.type
_entity_poly.pdbx_seq_one_letter_code
_entity_poly.pdbx_strand_id
1 'polypeptide(L)'
;MRFAFPPYVAALAFLQHGKLVTNVNEDLFLSTLRSWLHGMWNMHIRARAGLPDSGRLMAIFIAERAGAPMRSCDTARAVVDAGLAEDRYAEGQGFWRLTDGCQLTLIHAEDLVRAERRHAVQLGAGQHRRNLVVQGLARADLRGRDVRIGEALLVWHRLRPPCGYLDRVSGKGMAKALGRHAGHCYRVREGGLIRVGDKVILVAR
;
A
#
# COMPACT_ATOMS: atom_id res chain seq x y z
N MET A 1 12.92 -8.09 26.64
CA MET A 1 14.10 -7.72 25.82
C MET A 1 13.65 -6.76 24.74
N ARG A 2 14.20 -5.54 24.73
CA ARG A 2 13.88 -4.49 23.75
C ARG A 2 14.51 -4.87 22.40
N PHE A 3 13.69 -5.18 21.40
CA PHE A 3 14.18 -5.28 20.02
C PHE A 3 14.13 -3.89 19.39
N ALA A 4 15.31 -3.31 19.19
CA ALA A 4 15.51 -2.08 18.45
C ALA A 4 15.17 -2.31 16.97
N PHE A 5 14.44 -1.37 16.37
CA PHE A 5 14.25 -1.28 14.93
C PHE A 5 15.61 -1.04 14.25
N PRO A 6 15.93 -1.71 13.12
CA PRO A 6 17.10 -1.33 12.36
C PRO A 6 16.87 0.05 11.73
N PRO A 7 17.82 1.00 11.90
CA PRO A 7 17.78 2.29 11.23
C PRO A 7 18.05 2.09 9.74
N TYR A 8 17.38 2.91 8.92
CA TYR A 8 17.75 3.32 7.57
C TYR A 8 18.94 2.59 6.93
N VAL A 9 18.68 1.82 5.86
CA VAL A 9 19.76 1.34 4.98
C VAL A 9 20.35 2.57 4.28
N ALA A 10 21.48 3.02 4.81
CA ALA A 10 22.42 3.90 4.13
C ALA A 10 22.82 3.27 2.80
N ALA A 11 22.84 4.10 1.76
CA ALA A 11 23.34 3.75 0.45
C ALA A 11 24.79 3.25 0.54
N LEU A 12 25.00 1.97 0.25
CA LEU A 12 26.32 1.43 -0.09
C LEU A 12 26.29 1.08 -1.58
N ALA A 13 26.99 1.91 -2.37
CA ALA A 13 27.30 1.60 -3.75
C ALA A 13 28.33 0.47 -3.79
N PHE A 14 27.97 -0.67 -4.38
CA PHE A 14 28.93 -1.70 -4.76
C PHE A 14 29.28 -1.58 -6.24
N LEU A 15 30.57 -1.56 -6.55
CA LEU A 15 31.11 -1.64 -7.89
C LEU A 15 31.08 -3.09 -8.37
N GLN A 16 30.25 -3.38 -9.37
CA GLN A 16 30.31 -4.63 -10.14
C GLN A 16 30.49 -4.26 -11.62
N HIS A 17 31.61 -4.69 -12.22
CA HIS A 17 31.94 -4.50 -13.65
C HIS A 17 31.98 -3.05 -14.17
N GLY A 18 32.46 -2.10 -13.37
CA GLY A 18 32.80 -0.75 -13.86
C GLY A 18 31.61 0.08 -14.35
N LYS A 19 30.38 -0.26 -13.95
CA LYS A 19 29.17 0.54 -14.20
C LYS A 19 28.51 0.93 -12.88
N LEU A 20 28.14 2.21 -12.74
CA LEU A 20 27.25 2.69 -11.69
C LEU A 20 25.87 2.04 -11.88
N VAL A 21 25.50 1.10 -11.01
CA VAL A 21 24.15 0.53 -10.96
C VAL A 21 23.39 1.24 -9.85
N THR A 22 22.43 2.10 -10.21
CA THR A 22 21.59 2.85 -9.26
C THR A 22 20.33 2.10 -8.84
N ASN A 23 20.27 0.78 -9.00
CA ASN A 23 19.10 -0.02 -8.64
C ASN A 23 19.36 -0.83 -7.36
N VAL A 24 19.05 -0.20 -6.23
CA VAL A 24 18.84 -0.88 -4.94
C VAL A 24 17.48 -0.41 -4.41
N ASN A 25 16.40 -1.15 -4.74
CA ASN A 25 15.17 -1.22 -3.93
C ASN A 25 14.05 -2.16 -4.46
N GLU A 26 14.35 -3.20 -5.25
CA GLU A 26 13.35 -4.23 -5.62
C GLU A 26 13.59 -5.56 -4.88
N ASP A 27 14.85 -6.01 -4.81
CA ASP A 27 15.20 -7.29 -4.19
C ASP A 27 15.11 -7.29 -2.67
N LEU A 28 15.36 -6.15 -2.01
CA LEU A 28 15.31 -6.07 -0.54
C LEU A 28 13.87 -6.12 0.00
N PHE A 29 12.91 -5.50 -0.69
CA PHE A 29 11.50 -5.57 -0.32
C PHE A 29 10.92 -6.95 -0.61
N LEU A 30 11.22 -7.56 -1.77
CA LEU A 30 10.75 -8.91 -2.09
C LEU A 30 11.38 -9.98 -1.19
N SER A 31 12.68 -9.89 -0.87
CA SER A 31 13.32 -10.82 0.07
C SER A 31 12.85 -10.62 1.51
N THR A 32 12.67 -9.37 1.95
CA THR A 32 12.15 -9.07 3.29
C THR A 32 10.69 -9.50 3.39
N LEU A 33 9.83 -9.14 2.43
CA LEU A 33 8.43 -9.57 2.39
C LEU A 33 8.34 -11.09 2.28
N ARG A 34 9.14 -11.78 1.46
CA ARG A 34 9.10 -13.26 1.30
C ARG A 34 9.66 -14.01 2.52
N SER A 35 10.73 -13.52 3.13
CA SER A 35 11.28 -14.05 4.39
C SER A 35 10.30 -13.83 5.55
N TRP A 36 9.62 -12.68 5.57
CA TRP A 36 8.59 -12.35 6.55
C TRP A 36 7.28 -13.14 6.31
N LEU A 37 6.87 -13.34 5.05
CA LEU A 37 5.72 -14.17 4.62
C LEU A 37 5.87 -15.65 5.03
N HIS A 38 7.09 -16.14 5.15
CA HIS A 38 7.40 -17.47 5.70
C HIS A 38 7.47 -17.44 7.24
N GLY A 39 8.13 -16.45 7.84
CA GLY A 39 8.28 -16.34 9.30
C GLY A 39 6.98 -16.08 10.08
N MET A 40 5.99 -15.41 9.47
CA MET A 40 4.72 -15.06 10.12
C MET A 40 3.67 -16.17 10.19
N TRP A 41 3.92 -17.34 9.61
CA TRP A 41 2.91 -18.41 9.60
C TRP A 41 2.55 -18.90 11.01
N ASN A 42 3.45 -18.84 12.00
CA ASN A 42 3.14 -19.36 13.34
C ASN A 42 2.08 -18.55 14.12
N MET A 43 1.68 -17.36 13.68
CA MET A 43 0.58 -16.61 14.30
C MET A 43 -0.72 -16.75 13.50
N HIS A 44 -1.55 -17.65 13.99
CA HIS A 44 -2.84 -18.04 13.45
C HIS A 44 -3.78 -16.86 13.19
N ILE A 45 -4.44 -16.92 12.03
CA ILE A 45 -5.77 -16.37 11.79
C ILE A 45 -6.71 -16.92 12.90
N ARG A 46 -7.06 -16.07 13.87
CA ARG A 46 -8.23 -16.25 14.72
C ARG A 46 -9.06 -14.97 14.72
N ALA A 47 -10.36 -15.16 14.55
CA ALA A 47 -11.36 -14.12 14.39
C ALA A 47 -11.63 -13.32 15.68
N ARG A 48 -12.04 -12.06 15.47
CA ARG A 48 -13.01 -11.24 16.24
C ARG A 48 -12.67 -10.63 17.60
N ALA A 49 -11.48 -10.76 18.18
CA ALA A 49 -11.10 -9.94 19.34
C ALA A 49 -9.63 -9.50 19.28
N GLY A 50 -9.40 -8.18 19.30
CA GLY A 50 -8.12 -7.63 19.76
C GLY A 50 -7.09 -7.23 18.69
N LEU A 51 -7.47 -6.87 17.46
CA LEU A 51 -6.57 -6.03 16.69
C LEU A 51 -6.60 -4.62 17.30
N PRO A 52 -5.44 -3.98 17.53
CA PRO A 52 -5.40 -2.64 18.09
C PRO A 52 -6.13 -1.64 17.17
N ASP A 53 -6.66 -0.56 17.74
CA ASP A 53 -7.22 0.59 16.99
C ASP A 53 -6.17 1.34 16.16
N SER A 54 -4.97 0.79 16.06
CA SER A 54 -3.87 1.34 15.31
C SER A 54 -3.03 0.27 14.61
N GLY A 55 -2.71 0.51 13.35
CA GLY A 55 -1.81 -0.29 12.55
C GLY A 55 -0.54 0.46 12.18
N ARG A 56 0.09 -0.02 11.11
CA ARG A 56 1.30 0.59 10.52
C ARG A 56 1.19 0.70 9.02
N LEU A 57 1.71 1.80 8.47
CA LEU A 57 1.90 1.99 7.04
C LEU A 57 3.13 1.20 6.60
N MET A 58 2.91 0.17 5.78
CA MET A 58 3.96 -0.77 5.38
C MET A 58 4.63 -0.40 4.08
N ALA A 59 3.89 0.19 3.14
CA ALA A 59 4.42 0.61 1.86
C ALA A 59 3.61 1.77 1.28
N ILE A 60 4.29 2.63 0.54
CA ILE A 60 3.70 3.70 -0.26
C ILE A 60 4.05 3.44 -1.71
N PHE A 61 3.04 3.54 -2.57
CA PHE A 61 3.15 3.38 -4.00
C PHE A 61 2.47 4.52 -4.73
N ILE A 62 3.13 5.01 -5.77
CA ILE A 62 2.59 6.00 -6.69
C ILE A 62 2.89 5.60 -8.13
N ALA A 63 2.11 6.08 -9.08
CA ALA A 63 2.44 5.92 -10.50
C ALA A 63 2.24 7.23 -11.22
N GLU A 64 3.14 7.56 -12.14
CA GLU A 64 3.12 8.83 -12.90
C GLU A 64 1.84 9.00 -13.75
N ARG A 65 1.30 7.91 -14.32
CA ARG A 65 0.15 7.94 -15.23
C ARG A 65 -0.64 6.63 -15.22
N ALA A 66 -1.79 6.65 -15.88
CA ALA A 66 -2.57 5.45 -16.15
C ALA A 66 -1.70 4.36 -16.81
N GLY A 67 -1.79 3.13 -16.30
CA GLY A 67 -1.11 1.96 -16.86
C GLY A 67 0.38 1.83 -16.55
N ALA A 68 1.09 2.94 -16.30
CA ALA A 68 2.50 2.89 -15.91
C ALA A 68 2.68 2.09 -14.61
N PRO A 69 3.79 1.33 -14.43
CA PRO A 69 4.08 0.60 -13.20
C PRO A 69 3.96 1.48 -11.95
N MET A 70 3.59 0.88 -10.81
CA MET A 70 3.69 1.60 -9.54
C MET A 70 5.16 1.61 -9.13
N ARG A 71 5.66 2.74 -8.62
CA ARG A 71 6.94 2.85 -7.92
C ARG A 71 6.70 2.91 -6.43
N SER A 72 7.53 2.21 -5.65
CA SER A 72 7.57 2.36 -4.20
C SER A 72 8.32 3.63 -3.81
N CYS A 73 7.93 4.23 -2.69
CA CYS A 73 8.68 5.32 -2.07
C CYS A 73 8.61 5.26 -0.55
N ASP A 74 9.62 5.83 0.12
CA ASP A 74 9.67 5.85 1.59
C ASP A 74 8.76 6.92 2.19
N THR A 75 8.48 7.96 1.42
CA THR A 75 7.65 9.09 1.85
C THR A 75 6.78 9.58 0.70
N ALA A 76 5.64 10.19 1.02
CA ALA A 76 4.80 10.90 0.05
C ALA A 76 4.07 12.06 0.72
N ARG A 77 3.81 13.12 -0.04
CA ARG A 77 3.00 14.24 0.44
C ARG A 77 1.54 14.03 0.08
N ALA A 78 0.68 13.95 1.09
CA ALA A 78 -0.77 14.00 0.91
C ALA A 78 -1.20 15.46 0.68
N VAL A 79 -1.94 15.70 -0.39
CA VAL A 79 -2.42 17.01 -0.83
C VAL A 79 -3.94 17.03 -0.70
N VAL A 80 -4.45 18.02 0.03
CA VAL A 80 -5.88 18.20 0.30
C VAL A 80 -6.65 18.20 -1.03
N ASP A 81 -7.72 17.41 -1.06
CA ASP A 81 -8.61 17.25 -2.20
C ASP A 81 -7.99 16.74 -3.52
N ALA A 82 -6.71 16.38 -3.53
CA ALA A 82 -6.00 15.90 -4.73
C ALA A 82 -5.54 14.44 -4.60
N GLY A 83 -4.97 14.03 -3.46
CA GLY A 83 -4.40 12.68 -3.28
C GLY A 83 -2.94 12.70 -2.83
N LEU A 84 -2.11 11.80 -3.36
CA LEU A 84 -0.67 11.84 -3.15
C LEU A 84 0.00 12.64 -4.28
N ALA A 85 0.86 13.58 -3.93
CA ALA A 85 1.69 14.29 -4.90
C ALA A 85 2.45 13.30 -5.79
N GLU A 86 2.61 13.64 -7.08
CA GLU A 86 3.24 12.79 -8.09
C GLU A 86 2.50 11.48 -8.44
N ASP A 87 1.35 11.20 -7.83
CA ASP A 87 0.47 10.12 -8.27
C ASP A 87 -0.48 10.59 -9.38
N ARG A 88 -0.70 9.70 -10.34
CA ARG A 88 -1.61 9.87 -11.48
C ARG A 88 -2.97 10.45 -11.13
N TYR A 89 -3.55 10.17 -9.96
CA TYR A 89 -4.86 10.73 -9.63
C TYR A 89 -4.77 12.18 -9.15
N ALA A 90 -3.69 12.57 -8.46
CA ALA A 90 -3.45 13.97 -8.10
C ALA A 90 -3.08 14.80 -9.33
N GLU A 91 -2.28 14.25 -10.24
CA GLU A 91 -1.83 14.91 -11.49
C GLU A 91 -2.87 14.88 -12.62
N GLY A 92 -4.05 14.32 -12.37
CA GLY A 92 -5.11 14.21 -13.38
C GLY A 92 -4.82 13.22 -14.53
N GLN A 93 -3.82 12.36 -14.38
CA GLN A 93 -3.38 11.35 -15.35
C GLN A 93 -3.95 9.93 -15.08
N GLY A 94 -4.92 9.81 -14.16
CA GLY A 94 -5.51 8.54 -13.74
C GLY A 94 -6.55 8.00 -14.73
N PHE A 95 -6.57 6.68 -14.95
CA PHE A 95 -7.46 6.03 -15.92
C PHE A 95 -8.95 6.30 -15.66
N TRP A 96 -9.36 6.37 -14.39
CA TRP A 96 -10.75 6.57 -13.99
C TRP A 96 -11.10 8.01 -13.61
N ARG A 97 -10.22 8.99 -13.88
CA ARG A 97 -10.38 10.37 -13.37
C ARG A 97 -11.76 10.98 -13.62
N LEU A 98 -12.36 10.72 -14.79
CA LEU A 98 -13.62 11.33 -15.19
C LEU A 98 -14.87 10.66 -14.60
N THR A 99 -14.74 9.51 -13.94
CA THR A 99 -15.89 8.69 -13.53
C THR A 99 -15.76 8.11 -12.13
N ASP A 100 -14.66 7.38 -11.87
CA ASP A 100 -14.48 6.52 -10.68
C ASP A 100 -13.12 6.75 -9.99
N GLY A 101 -12.57 7.97 -10.16
CA GLY A 101 -11.32 8.38 -9.55
C GLY A 101 -11.34 8.29 -8.03
N CYS A 102 -10.20 7.95 -7.44
CA CYS A 102 -9.99 8.02 -6.00
C CYS A 102 -8.73 8.84 -5.77
N GLN A 103 -8.82 9.87 -4.91
CA GLN A 103 -7.67 10.68 -4.52
C GLN A 103 -6.57 9.78 -3.91
N LEU A 104 -6.97 8.85 -3.04
CA LEU A 104 -6.05 7.94 -2.38
C LEU A 104 -6.69 6.57 -2.19
N THR A 105 -5.89 5.52 -2.36
CA THR A 105 -6.34 4.14 -2.15
C THR A 105 -5.50 3.39 -1.12
N LEU A 106 -6.16 2.56 -0.31
CA LEU A 106 -5.54 1.83 0.81
C LEU A 106 -5.96 0.36 0.79
N ILE A 107 -5.01 -0.55 1.01
CA ILE A 107 -5.25 -2.00 1.10
C ILE A 107 -4.52 -2.61 2.31
N HIS A 108 -5.05 -3.71 2.85
CA HIS A 108 -4.39 -4.46 3.92
C HIS A 108 -3.29 -5.35 3.35
N ALA A 109 -2.14 -5.41 4.02
CA ALA A 109 -1.07 -6.36 3.72
C ALA A 109 -1.61 -7.79 3.79
N GLU A 110 -2.42 -8.09 4.80
CA GLU A 110 -3.07 -9.38 5.02
C GLU A 110 -3.98 -9.78 3.83
N ASP A 111 -4.59 -8.80 3.16
CA ASP A 111 -5.41 -9.05 1.98
C ASP A 111 -4.56 -9.42 0.75
N LEU A 112 -3.36 -8.86 0.63
CA LEU A 112 -2.39 -9.20 -0.42
C LEU A 112 -1.84 -10.61 -0.20
N VAL A 113 -1.38 -10.92 1.02
CA VAL A 113 -0.86 -12.24 1.39
C VAL A 113 -1.86 -13.34 1.07
N ARG A 114 -3.13 -13.14 1.43
CA ARG A 114 -4.19 -14.10 1.12
C ARG A 114 -4.37 -14.29 -0.38
N ALA A 115 -4.32 -13.21 -1.17
CA ALA A 115 -4.51 -13.26 -2.62
C ALA A 115 -3.38 -14.04 -3.31
N GLU A 116 -2.12 -13.73 -2.98
CA GLU A 116 -0.95 -14.42 -3.55
C GLU A 116 -0.97 -15.92 -3.25
N ARG A 117 -1.30 -16.30 -2.01
CA ARG A 117 -1.40 -17.71 -1.59
C ARG A 117 -2.51 -18.49 -2.28
N ARG A 118 -3.67 -17.87 -2.51
CA ARG A 118 -4.83 -18.57 -3.09
C ARG A 118 -4.81 -18.65 -4.61
N HIS A 119 -4.09 -17.74 -5.26
CA HIS A 119 -4.20 -17.55 -6.71
C HIS A 119 -2.86 -17.61 -7.43
N ALA A 120 -1.76 -17.89 -6.74
CA ALA A 120 -0.40 -17.97 -7.31
C ALA A 120 -0.03 -16.73 -8.14
N VAL A 121 -0.45 -15.56 -7.67
CA VAL A 121 -0.14 -14.26 -8.28
C VAL A 121 0.95 -13.53 -7.48
N GLN A 122 1.62 -12.57 -8.11
CA GLN A 122 2.56 -11.66 -7.45
C GLN A 122 1.96 -10.26 -7.38
N LEU A 123 1.76 -9.74 -6.17
CA LEU A 123 1.12 -8.46 -5.90
C LEU A 123 2.01 -7.51 -5.09
N GLY A 124 3.05 -8.02 -4.43
CA GLY A 124 3.88 -7.27 -3.48
C GLY A 124 4.53 -5.99 -4.03
N ALA A 125 4.96 -5.95 -5.29
CA ALA A 125 5.64 -4.79 -5.88
C ALA A 125 4.66 -3.78 -6.52
N GLY A 126 3.49 -3.60 -5.90
CA GLY A 126 2.50 -2.61 -6.33
C GLY A 126 1.63 -3.05 -7.51
N GLN A 127 1.70 -4.31 -7.97
CA GLN A 127 0.80 -4.84 -9.01
C GLN A 127 -0.67 -4.78 -8.59
N HIS A 128 -0.98 -4.66 -7.29
CA HIS A 128 -2.33 -4.39 -6.77
C HIS A 128 -2.87 -2.98 -7.10
N ARG A 129 -2.01 -2.05 -7.56
CA ARG A 129 -2.37 -0.68 -7.99
C ARG A 129 -3.06 0.17 -6.92
N ARG A 130 -2.65 0.01 -5.66
CA ARG A 130 -3.13 0.80 -4.50
C ARG A 130 -1.99 1.64 -3.97
N ASN A 131 -2.31 2.79 -3.38
CA ASN A 131 -1.28 3.72 -2.92
C ASN A 131 -0.68 3.29 -1.60
N LEU A 132 -1.50 2.97 -0.60
CA LEU A 132 -1.02 2.64 0.73
C LEU A 132 -1.29 1.17 1.06
N VAL A 133 -0.29 0.50 1.61
CA VAL A 133 -0.44 -0.84 2.21
C VAL A 133 -0.33 -0.69 3.71
N VAL A 134 -1.37 -1.10 4.45
CA VAL A 134 -1.38 -1.02 5.91
C VAL A 134 -1.45 -2.40 6.53
N GLN A 135 -1.03 -2.51 7.79
CA GLN A 135 -1.05 -3.76 8.53
C GLN A 135 -1.55 -3.56 9.95
N GLY A 136 -2.12 -4.62 10.53
CA GLY A 136 -2.41 -4.69 11.96
C GLY A 136 -3.72 -4.00 12.34
N LEU A 137 -4.59 -3.76 11.36
CA LEU A 137 -5.94 -3.23 11.53
C LEU A 137 -6.96 -4.28 11.12
N ALA A 138 -8.06 -4.39 11.87
CA ALA A 138 -9.13 -5.25 11.43
C ALA A 138 -9.82 -4.62 10.23
N ARG A 139 -10.02 -5.42 9.19
CA ARG A 139 -10.65 -4.94 7.97
C ARG A 139 -12.07 -4.39 8.19
N ALA A 140 -12.80 -4.95 9.15
CA ALA A 140 -14.13 -4.45 9.53
C ALA A 140 -14.06 -2.98 9.96
N ASP A 141 -12.93 -2.57 10.54
CA ASP A 141 -12.77 -1.27 11.15
C ASP A 141 -12.34 -0.19 10.17
N LEU A 142 -11.82 -0.51 8.98
CA LEU A 142 -11.56 0.52 7.96
C LEU A 142 -12.82 0.96 7.22
N ARG A 143 -13.89 0.17 7.22
CA ARG A 143 -15.11 0.51 6.50
C ARG A 143 -15.84 1.65 7.22
N GLY A 144 -15.89 2.82 6.58
CA GLY A 144 -16.60 3.98 7.12
C GLY A 144 -15.90 4.56 8.34
N ARG A 145 -14.57 4.46 8.40
CA ARG A 145 -13.73 5.05 9.45
C ARG A 145 -12.59 5.81 8.80
N ASP A 146 -12.43 7.03 9.29
CA ASP A 146 -11.34 7.90 8.90
C ASP A 146 -10.05 7.42 9.58
N VAL A 147 -8.93 7.68 8.93
CA VAL A 147 -7.62 7.24 9.41
C VAL A 147 -6.64 8.39 9.41
N ARG A 148 -5.80 8.44 10.43
CA ARG A 148 -4.66 9.35 10.49
C ARG A 148 -3.38 8.57 10.26
N ILE A 149 -2.55 9.04 9.34
CA ILE A 149 -1.27 8.45 9.00
C ILE A 149 -0.26 9.59 8.88
N GLY A 150 0.78 9.57 9.71
CA GLY A 150 1.70 10.69 9.81
C GLY A 150 0.94 12.00 10.09
N GLU A 151 1.16 12.99 9.25
CA GLU A 151 0.49 14.30 9.32
C GLU A 151 -0.89 14.32 8.65
N ALA A 152 -1.26 13.30 7.86
CA ALA A 152 -2.44 13.34 7.01
C ALA A 152 -3.69 12.74 7.69
N LEU A 153 -4.82 13.45 7.57
CA LEU A 153 -6.14 12.92 7.88
C LEU A 153 -6.85 12.47 6.60
N LEU A 154 -7.15 11.18 6.53
CA LEU A 154 -7.78 10.53 5.39
C LEU A 154 -9.23 10.17 5.74
N VAL A 155 -10.19 10.74 5.01
CA VAL A 155 -11.61 10.50 5.21
C VAL A 155 -12.08 9.36 4.32
N TRP A 156 -12.76 8.39 4.90
CA TRP A 156 -13.24 7.22 4.17
C TRP A 156 -14.26 7.63 3.11
N HIS A 157 -14.11 7.11 1.90
CA HIS A 157 -15.01 7.42 0.79
C HIS A 157 -15.89 6.22 0.41
N ARG A 158 -15.27 5.09 0.04
CA ARG A 158 -15.97 3.88 -0.44
C ARG A 158 -15.06 2.67 -0.51
N LEU A 159 -15.63 1.50 -0.79
CA LEU A 159 -14.86 0.32 -1.21
C LEU A 159 -14.23 0.56 -2.58
N ARG A 160 -13.09 -0.09 -2.84
CA ARG A 160 -12.45 -0.07 -4.14
C ARG A 160 -12.36 -1.47 -4.75
N PRO A 161 -13.44 -1.98 -5.38
CA PRO A 161 -13.40 -3.28 -6.04
C PRO A 161 -12.37 -3.31 -7.16
N PRO A 162 -11.82 -4.48 -7.50
CA PRO A 162 -10.96 -4.63 -8.66
C PRO A 162 -11.80 -4.52 -9.93
N CYS A 163 -11.19 -4.08 -11.02
CA CYS A 163 -11.84 -3.93 -12.32
C CYS A 163 -11.02 -4.64 -13.39
N GLY A 164 -11.62 -4.95 -14.55
CA GLY A 164 -10.91 -5.62 -15.65
C GLY A 164 -9.69 -4.86 -16.17
N TYR A 165 -9.58 -3.56 -15.88
CA TYR A 165 -8.37 -2.80 -16.15
C TYR A 165 -7.14 -3.31 -15.37
N LEU A 166 -7.32 -3.81 -14.15
CA LEU A 166 -6.23 -4.37 -13.36
C LEU A 166 -5.57 -5.55 -14.09
N ASP A 167 -6.38 -6.45 -14.67
CA ASP A 167 -5.84 -7.60 -15.40
C ASP A 167 -5.07 -7.18 -16.65
N ARG A 168 -5.50 -6.09 -17.31
CA ARG A 168 -4.82 -5.55 -18.49
C ARG A 168 -3.43 -4.99 -18.19
N VAL A 169 -3.25 -4.38 -17.00
CA VAL A 169 -2.00 -3.66 -16.66
C VAL A 169 -1.08 -4.44 -15.73
N SER A 170 -1.62 -5.38 -14.96
CA SER A 170 -0.87 -6.16 -13.97
C SER A 170 -0.83 -7.65 -14.29
N GLY A 171 -1.56 -8.12 -15.30
CA GLY A 171 -1.60 -9.53 -15.72
C GLY A 171 -2.91 -10.23 -15.38
N LYS A 172 -3.19 -11.30 -16.12
CA LYS A 172 -4.45 -12.06 -16.01
C LYS A 172 -4.66 -12.64 -14.61
N GLY A 173 -5.86 -12.50 -14.06
CA GLY A 173 -6.25 -13.11 -12.79
C GLY A 173 -5.98 -12.25 -11.54
N MET A 174 -5.35 -11.09 -11.69
CA MET A 174 -5.07 -10.16 -10.58
C MET A 174 -6.36 -9.64 -9.92
N ALA A 175 -7.36 -9.28 -10.72
CA ALA A 175 -8.67 -8.83 -10.26
C ALA A 175 -9.41 -9.93 -9.51
N LYS A 176 -9.38 -11.16 -10.04
CA LYS A 176 -9.97 -12.33 -9.38
C LYS A 176 -9.29 -12.59 -8.04
N ALA A 177 -7.96 -12.48 -7.99
CA ALA A 177 -7.19 -12.75 -6.78
C ALA A 177 -7.51 -11.78 -5.63
N LEU A 178 -7.64 -10.49 -5.94
CA LEU A 178 -8.05 -9.49 -4.95
C LEU A 178 -9.53 -9.63 -4.57
N GLY A 179 -10.41 -9.87 -5.53
CA GLY A 179 -11.85 -10.06 -5.32
C GLY A 179 -12.46 -8.95 -4.44
N ARG A 180 -13.26 -9.33 -3.43
CA ARG A 180 -13.88 -8.37 -2.50
C ARG A 180 -12.88 -7.68 -1.57
N HIS A 181 -11.60 -8.03 -1.59
CA HIS A 181 -10.56 -7.60 -0.67
C HIS A 181 -9.58 -6.59 -1.29
N ALA A 182 -10.01 -5.92 -2.35
CA ALA A 182 -9.17 -5.00 -3.12
C ALA A 182 -8.99 -3.62 -2.47
N GLY A 183 -9.31 -3.45 -1.19
CA GLY A 183 -9.09 -2.20 -0.45
C GLY A 183 -10.20 -1.14 -0.57
N HIS A 184 -9.83 0.10 -0.25
CA HIS A 184 -10.71 1.24 0.02
C HIS A 184 -10.22 2.50 -0.68
N CYS A 185 -11.14 3.42 -0.94
CA CYS A 185 -10.83 4.79 -1.34
C CYS A 185 -11.01 5.76 -0.19
N TYR A 186 -10.11 6.74 -0.14
CA TYR A 186 -10.09 7.82 0.82
C TYR A 186 -9.97 9.17 0.09
N ARG A 187 -10.36 10.23 0.80
CA ARG A 187 -10.09 11.62 0.44
C ARG A 187 -9.11 12.22 1.45
N VAL A 188 -8.26 13.13 1.01
CA VAL A 188 -7.31 13.83 1.88
C VAL A 188 -8.02 15.06 2.46
N ARG A 189 -8.30 15.05 3.76
CA ARG A 189 -8.95 16.17 4.45
C ARG A 189 -7.93 17.12 5.07
N GLU A 190 -6.88 16.57 5.67
CA GLU A 190 -5.72 17.32 6.13
C GLU A 190 -4.51 16.76 5.39
N GLY A 191 -3.78 17.63 4.71
CA GLY A 191 -2.57 17.26 3.96
C GLY A 191 -1.34 17.24 4.86
N GLY A 192 -0.27 16.64 4.37
CA GLY A 192 0.96 16.49 5.13
C GLY A 192 1.85 15.38 4.62
N LEU A 193 3.01 15.23 5.24
CA LEU A 193 3.96 14.20 4.90
C LEU A 193 3.59 12.88 5.59
N ILE A 194 3.54 11.80 4.79
CA ILE A 194 3.40 10.43 5.27
C ILE A 194 4.67 9.64 4.95
N ARG A 195 5.03 8.70 5.81
CA ARG A 195 6.26 7.89 5.71
C ARG A 195 5.97 6.42 5.96
N VAL A 196 6.70 5.54 5.28
CA VAL A 196 6.72 4.12 5.61
C VAL A 196 7.11 3.96 7.08
N GLY A 197 6.37 3.13 7.80
CA GLY A 197 6.50 2.94 9.23
C GLY A 197 5.59 3.85 10.07
N ASP A 198 4.90 4.85 9.49
CA ASP A 198 3.98 5.68 10.25
C ASP A 198 2.86 4.85 10.90
N LYS A 199 2.45 5.26 12.10
CA LYS A 199 1.31 4.66 12.79
C LYS A 199 0.04 5.05 12.03
N VAL A 200 -0.81 4.06 11.77
CA VAL A 200 -2.14 4.27 11.19
C VAL A 200 -3.12 4.24 12.34
N ILE A 201 -3.82 5.34 12.62
CA ILE A 201 -4.73 5.46 13.77
C ILE A 201 -6.15 5.59 13.24
N LEU A 202 -7.06 4.75 13.73
CA LEU A 202 -8.48 4.90 13.45
C LEU A 202 -9.02 6.11 14.21
N VAL A 203 -9.70 7.03 13.52
CA VAL A 203 -10.34 8.18 14.17
C VAL A 203 -11.62 7.70 14.86
N ALA A 204 -11.86 8.18 16.09
CA ALA A 204 -13.09 7.92 16.82
C ALA A 204 -14.29 8.50 16.07
N ARG A 205 -15.46 7.89 16.24
CA ARG A 205 -16.71 8.38 15.67
C ARG A 205 -17.38 9.38 16.61
#